data_AF-A0A498GXC6-F1
#
_entry.id   AF-A0A498GXC6-F1
#
_cell.length_a   1.000
_cell.length_b   1.000
_cell.length_c   1.000
_cell.angle_alpha   90.00
_cell.angle_beta   90.00
_cell.angle_gamma   90.00
#
_symmetry.space_group_name_H-M   'P 1'
#
loop_
_entity.id
_entity.type
_entity.pdbx_description
1 polymer ?
#
loop_
_entity_poly.entity_id
_entity_poly.type
_entity_poly.pdbx_seq_one_letter_code
_entity_poly.pdbx_strand_id
1 'polypeptide(L)'
;MAQKFRDNAVSELIAVVLLLGVLVVGVGIIMVTITSQPLPDEVPNINVLIGNTSSTVLIKHNGGDPLQEGDFSVVVDGITLPNSAATITGGDGAWPCVVGETLQYPVATVPHRVAIMYTGGGGSVLLKSASLTGEIRTGGPDTPAGPGVTPPTGNITLSFDDQDELDAWVVDQFVEQLESNSIYLYQNVLSQSDVWGNNGFFNFTISKANSYLELTVNNIGETPDRISFSIGDTVSIKLANSEMRFFAIGNGGWHTFATDVSIYKNNVRMANSKGKVYSYIVGGRLYGFNEFDSSVDITTKSGPSNPLHTELYINNTPLINSTWTKPITLTNVQPAKPTLLILDISKNDPNYIVGIADTITGIT
;
A
#
# COMPACT_ATOMS: atom_id res chain seq x y z
N MET A 1 28.87 -59.74 -42.74
CA MET A 1 29.41 -59.03 -41.57
C MET A 1 28.55 -57.78 -41.35
N ALA A 2 27.43 -57.92 -40.64
CA ALA A 2 26.43 -56.87 -40.50
C ALA A 2 25.90 -56.84 -39.07
N GLN A 3 26.61 -56.18 -38.16
CA GLN A 3 26.04 -55.62 -36.93
C GLN A 3 27.10 -54.82 -36.15
N LYS A 4 27.22 -53.50 -36.37
CA LYS A 4 27.95 -52.63 -35.43
C LYS A 4 27.63 -51.12 -35.51
N PHE A 5 26.37 -50.75 -35.78
CA PHE A 5 25.96 -49.34 -35.79
C PHE A 5 24.64 -49.05 -35.06
N ARG A 6 24.12 -49.98 -34.23
CA ARG A 6 22.83 -49.81 -33.55
C ARG A 6 22.92 -49.53 -32.04
N ASP A 7 24.12 -49.21 -31.54
CA ASP A 7 24.33 -48.97 -30.09
C ASP A 7 24.61 -47.50 -29.75
N ASN A 8 24.98 -46.66 -30.74
CA ASN A 8 25.29 -45.25 -30.49
C ASN A 8 24.04 -44.37 -30.32
N ALA A 9 22.95 -44.66 -31.03
CA ALA A 9 21.71 -43.89 -30.92
C ALA A 9 20.97 -44.10 -29.59
N VAL A 10 21.18 -45.26 -28.94
CA VAL A 10 20.55 -45.59 -27.64
C VAL A 10 21.26 -44.86 -26.50
N SER A 11 22.59 -44.69 -26.58
CA SER A 11 23.38 -44.01 -25.54
C SER A 11 23.12 -42.51 -25.47
N GLU A 12 22.84 -41.86 -26.60
CA GLU A 12 22.49 -40.43 -26.64
C GLU A 12 21.14 -40.18 -25.99
N LEU A 13 20.15 -41.04 -26.27
CA LEU A 13 18.81 -40.93 -25.71
C LEU A 13 18.79 -41.20 -24.20
N ILE A 14 19.58 -42.17 -23.73
CA ILE A 14 19.76 -42.43 -22.28
C ILE A 14 20.44 -41.23 -21.59
N ALA A 15 21.45 -40.62 -22.20
CA ALA A 15 22.13 -39.46 -21.62
C ALA A 15 21.20 -38.26 -21.47
N VAL A 16 20.35 -38.00 -22.47
CA VAL A 16 19.34 -36.92 -22.42
C VAL A 16 18.31 -37.18 -21.33
N VAL A 17 17.80 -38.40 -21.20
CA VAL A 17 16.83 -38.76 -20.16
C VAL A 17 17.44 -38.63 -18.76
N LEU A 18 18.70 -39.03 -18.57
CA LEU A 18 19.40 -38.86 -17.30
C LEU A 18 19.64 -37.39 -16.95
N LEU A 19 20.01 -36.56 -17.92
CA LEU A 19 20.21 -35.12 -17.72
C LEU A 19 18.91 -34.42 -17.33
N LEU A 20 17.80 -34.74 -17.99
CA LEU A 20 16.46 -34.26 -17.63
C LEU A 20 16.06 -34.69 -16.22
N GLY A 21 16.36 -35.93 -15.83
CA GLY A 21 16.10 -36.42 -14.48
C GLY A 21 16.82 -35.60 -13.41
N VAL A 22 18.11 -35.33 -13.61
CA VAL A 22 18.92 -34.51 -12.67
C VAL A 22 18.42 -33.07 -12.62
N LEU A 23 18.04 -32.49 -13.76
CA LEU A 23 17.50 -31.14 -13.83
C LEU A 23 16.19 -31.01 -13.02
N VAL A 24 15.26 -31.95 -13.19
CA VAL A 24 13.98 -31.95 -12.48
C VAL A 24 14.19 -32.08 -10.97
N VAL A 25 15.11 -32.94 -10.53
CA VAL A 25 15.45 -33.08 -9.10
C VAL A 25 16.09 -31.79 -8.56
N GLY A 26 17.01 -31.18 -9.31
CA GLY A 26 17.65 -29.92 -8.92
C GLY A 26 16.66 -28.77 -8.77
N VAL A 27 15.75 -28.59 -9.73
CA VAL A 27 14.68 -27.59 -9.66
C VAL A 27 13.73 -27.87 -8.50
N GLY A 28 13.40 -29.15 -8.27
CA GLY A 28 12.55 -29.56 -7.15
C GLY A 28 13.13 -29.19 -5.79
N ILE A 29 14.44 -29.38 -5.57
CA ILE A 29 15.11 -29.00 -4.32
C ILE A 29 15.04 -27.48 -4.11
N ILE A 30 15.36 -26.69 -5.14
CA ILE A 30 15.32 -25.22 -5.06
C ILE A 30 13.89 -24.74 -4.75
N MET A 31 12.89 -25.31 -5.41
CA MET A 31 11.49 -24.96 -5.20
C MET A 31 11.07 -25.23 -3.75
N VAL A 32 11.41 -26.41 -3.21
CA VAL A 32 11.13 -26.75 -1.80
C VAL A 32 11.82 -25.78 -0.85
N THR A 33 13.08 -25.38 -1.09
CA THR A 33 13.76 -24.44 -0.19
C THR A 33 13.12 -23.04 -0.17
N ILE A 34 12.55 -22.59 -1.29
CA ILE A 34 11.84 -21.30 -1.37
C ILE A 34 10.47 -21.40 -0.69
N THR A 35 9.74 -22.51 -0.86
CA THR A 35 8.39 -22.70 -0.31
C THR A 35 8.36 -23.21 1.12
N SER A 36 9.49 -23.68 1.68
CA SER A 36 9.54 -24.20 3.07
C SER A 36 9.73 -23.11 4.12
N GLN A 37 9.77 -21.83 3.72
CA GLN A 37 9.71 -20.77 4.70
C GLN A 37 8.29 -20.78 5.31
N PRO A 38 8.14 -20.85 6.65
CA PRO A 38 6.83 -20.71 7.25
C PRO A 38 6.23 -19.40 6.76
N LEU A 39 4.96 -19.44 6.33
CA LEU A 39 4.26 -18.22 5.96
C LEU A 39 4.35 -17.26 7.16
N PRO A 40 4.64 -15.97 6.94
CA PRO A 40 4.61 -14.99 8.02
C PRO A 40 3.25 -15.07 8.72
N ASP A 41 3.24 -15.30 10.04
CA ASP A 41 2.00 -15.24 10.81
C ASP A 41 1.41 -13.84 10.68
N GLU A 42 0.09 -13.78 10.47
CA GLU A 42 -0.62 -12.51 10.32
C GLU A 42 -0.52 -11.72 11.64
N VAL A 43 0.14 -10.56 11.58
CA VAL A 43 0.27 -9.68 12.75
C VAL A 43 -1.14 -9.20 13.14
N PRO A 44 -1.59 -9.46 14.38
CA PRO A 44 -2.95 -9.17 14.78
C PRO A 44 -3.20 -7.66 14.77
N ASN A 45 -4.33 -7.25 14.20
CA ASN A 45 -4.77 -5.87 14.18
C ASN A 45 -5.61 -5.59 15.43
N ILE A 46 -4.97 -5.10 16.49
CA ILE A 46 -5.63 -4.86 17.78
C ILE A 46 -5.92 -3.38 18.01
N ASN A 47 -7.02 -3.09 18.70
CA ASN A 47 -7.31 -1.79 19.29
C ASN A 47 -7.47 -1.96 20.80
N VAL A 48 -6.57 -1.34 21.57
CA VAL A 48 -6.57 -1.43 23.04
C VAL A 48 -6.47 -0.05 23.68
N LEU A 49 -7.05 0.07 24.88
CA LEU A 49 -6.87 1.22 25.76
C LEU A 49 -5.89 0.84 26.86
N ILE A 50 -4.82 1.61 26.99
CA ILE A 50 -3.75 1.35 27.96
C ILE A 50 -3.82 2.40 29.06
N GLY A 51 -3.88 1.95 30.31
CA GLY A 51 -3.86 2.79 31.49
C GLY A 51 -3.09 2.14 32.63
N ASN A 52 -3.01 2.85 33.76
CA ASN A 52 -2.31 2.37 34.93
C ASN A 52 -2.96 2.82 36.24
N THR A 53 -2.60 2.10 37.29
CA THR A 53 -2.71 2.51 38.68
C THR A 53 -1.30 2.61 39.28
N SER A 54 -1.19 2.83 40.58
CA SER A 54 0.11 2.85 41.27
C SER A 54 0.86 1.51 41.26
N SER A 55 0.16 0.40 40.99
CA SER A 55 0.72 -0.96 41.08
C SER A 55 0.26 -1.90 39.97
N THR A 56 -0.46 -1.40 38.96
CA THR A 56 -1.06 -2.25 37.91
C THR A 56 -1.08 -1.54 36.57
N VAL A 57 -0.74 -2.24 35.51
CA VAL A 57 -1.01 -1.84 34.12
C VAL A 57 -2.32 -2.47 33.68
N LEU A 58 -3.20 -1.67 33.07
CA LEU A 58 -4.52 -2.04 32.57
C LEU A 58 -4.51 -1.93 31.05
N ILE A 59 -4.77 -3.02 30.35
CA ILE A 59 -4.89 -3.05 28.89
C ILE A 59 -6.28 -3.57 28.55
N LYS A 60 -7.18 -2.66 28.16
CA LYS A 60 -8.56 -3.01 27.80
C LYS A 60 -8.70 -3.21 26.30
N HIS A 61 -9.19 -4.37 25.90
CA HIS A 61 -9.46 -4.69 24.51
C HIS A 61 -10.68 -3.93 24.00
N ASN A 62 -10.48 -3.07 23.01
CA ASN A 62 -11.48 -2.12 22.49
C ASN A 62 -11.88 -2.39 21.03
N GLY A 63 -11.27 -3.37 20.37
CA GLY A 63 -11.66 -3.85 19.04
C GLY A 63 -10.52 -4.61 18.36
N GLY A 64 -10.78 -5.20 17.19
CA GLY A 64 -9.77 -5.94 16.42
C GLY A 64 -9.64 -7.40 16.80
N ASP A 65 -8.49 -7.99 16.48
CA ASP A 65 -8.20 -9.41 16.67
C ASP A 65 -7.91 -9.76 18.14
N PRO A 66 -8.27 -10.97 18.61
CA PRO A 66 -8.00 -11.41 19.99
C PRO A 66 -6.49 -11.53 20.28
N LEU A 67 -6.11 -11.27 21.53
CA LEU A 67 -4.75 -11.49 22.03
C LEU A 67 -4.60 -12.92 22.59
N GLN A 68 -3.89 -13.77 21.87
CA GLN A 68 -3.61 -15.14 22.30
C GLN A 68 -2.45 -15.21 23.32
N GLU A 69 -2.55 -16.12 24.28
CA GLU A 69 -1.46 -16.37 25.22
C GLU A 69 -0.22 -16.89 24.48
N GLY A 70 0.94 -16.24 24.70
CA GLY A 70 2.21 -16.64 24.10
C GLY A 70 2.56 -15.94 22.78
N ASP A 71 1.57 -15.35 22.10
CA ASP A 71 1.79 -14.68 20.81
C ASP A 71 2.16 -13.20 20.96
N PHE A 72 2.22 -12.69 22.18
CA PHE A 72 2.65 -11.32 22.46
C PHE A 72 3.36 -11.21 23.80
N SER A 73 4.13 -10.14 23.97
CA SER A 73 4.71 -9.74 25.25
C SER A 73 4.36 -8.30 25.57
N VAL A 74 4.25 -7.97 26.86
CA VAL A 74 4.02 -6.61 27.31
C VAL A 74 5.30 -6.08 27.92
N VAL A 75 5.77 -4.93 27.45
CA VAL A 75 6.97 -4.27 27.96
C VAL A 75 6.55 -3.03 28.73
N VAL A 76 6.94 -2.95 30.00
CA VAL A 76 6.64 -1.82 30.89
C VAL A 76 7.93 -1.21 31.36
N ASP A 77 8.17 0.07 31.05
CA ASP A 77 9.40 0.80 31.38
C ASP A 77 10.69 0.03 31.01
N GLY A 78 10.64 -0.70 29.89
CA GLY A 78 11.76 -1.51 29.38
C GLY A 78 11.84 -2.94 29.96
N ILE A 79 10.94 -3.32 30.87
CA ILE A 79 10.87 -4.66 31.46
C ILE A 79 9.76 -5.47 30.79
N THR A 80 10.13 -6.59 30.16
CA THR A 80 9.16 -7.52 29.58
C THR A 80 8.45 -8.32 30.68
N LEU A 81 7.13 -8.26 30.68
CA LEU A 81 6.25 -9.01 31.56
C LEU A 81 5.73 -10.26 30.81
N PRO A 82 5.81 -11.45 31.42
CA PRO A 82 5.29 -12.66 30.81
C PRO A 82 3.76 -12.67 30.86
N ASN A 83 3.10 -13.26 29.86
CA ASN A 83 1.63 -13.35 29.85
C ASN A 83 1.07 -14.11 31.07
N SER A 84 1.85 -15.03 31.65
CA SER A 84 1.48 -15.76 32.87
C SER A 84 1.35 -14.88 34.12
N ALA A 85 1.88 -13.65 34.10
CA ALA A 85 1.67 -12.67 35.16
C ALA A 85 0.38 -11.87 34.98
N ALA A 86 -0.29 -11.99 33.84
CA ALA A 86 -1.52 -11.26 33.54
C ALA A 86 -2.74 -11.91 34.20
N THR A 87 -3.70 -11.10 34.62
CA THR A 87 -5.06 -11.55 34.97
C THR A 87 -6.05 -10.93 33.99
N ILE A 88 -6.96 -11.74 33.42
CA ILE A 88 -8.03 -11.28 32.54
C ILE A 88 -9.27 -10.97 33.37
N THR A 89 -9.89 -9.82 33.14
CA THR A 89 -11.09 -9.36 33.84
C THR A 89 -12.11 -8.76 32.87
N GLY A 90 -13.39 -8.76 33.23
CA GLY A 90 -14.46 -8.22 32.39
C GLY A 90 -15.12 -9.20 31.42
N GLY A 91 -14.80 -10.49 31.53
CA GLY A 91 -15.36 -11.60 30.74
C GLY A 91 -15.26 -12.94 31.48
N ASP A 92 -14.96 -14.03 30.76
CA ASP A 92 -14.84 -15.37 31.36
C ASP A 92 -13.49 -15.61 32.07
N GLY A 93 -12.55 -14.68 31.91
CA GLY A 93 -11.26 -14.69 32.58
C GLY A 93 -10.27 -15.69 31.99
N ALA A 94 -10.56 -16.25 30.81
CA ALA A 94 -9.72 -17.20 30.11
C ALA A 94 -9.08 -16.57 28.87
N TRP A 95 -8.00 -17.18 28.38
CA TRP A 95 -7.42 -16.83 27.09
C TRP A 95 -8.27 -17.38 25.93
N PRO A 96 -8.26 -16.73 24.75
CA PRO A 96 -7.58 -15.47 24.42
C PRO A 96 -8.31 -14.25 25.00
N CYS A 97 -7.59 -13.15 25.25
CA CYS A 97 -8.23 -11.91 25.68
C CYS A 97 -8.99 -11.31 24.49
N VAL A 98 -10.31 -11.16 24.62
CA VAL A 98 -11.22 -10.70 23.56
C VAL A 98 -11.76 -9.29 23.84
N VAL A 99 -12.44 -8.71 22.84
CA VAL A 99 -13.05 -7.38 22.92
C VAL A 99 -13.94 -7.24 24.16
N GLY A 100 -13.71 -6.18 24.93
CA GLY A 100 -14.43 -5.88 26.17
C GLY A 100 -13.66 -6.29 27.43
N GLU A 101 -12.74 -7.25 27.32
CA GLU A 101 -11.93 -7.73 28.45
C GLU A 101 -10.74 -6.82 28.72
N THR A 102 -10.17 -6.95 29.92
CA THR A 102 -9.04 -6.17 30.39
C THR A 102 -7.96 -7.06 30.98
N LEU A 103 -6.76 -7.00 30.39
CA LEU A 103 -5.54 -7.58 30.93
C LEU A 103 -4.99 -6.69 32.04
N GLN A 104 -4.68 -7.29 33.17
CA GLN A 104 -4.09 -6.63 34.33
C GLN A 104 -2.72 -7.23 34.62
N TYR A 105 -1.69 -6.38 34.62
CA TYR A 105 -0.33 -6.78 34.99
C TYR A 105 0.07 -6.10 36.30
N PRO A 106 0.43 -6.86 37.35
CA PRO A 106 0.99 -6.26 38.56
C PRO A 106 2.39 -5.71 38.26
N VAL A 107 2.65 -4.49 38.73
CA VAL A 107 3.94 -3.81 38.58
C VAL A 107 4.38 -3.21 39.92
N ALA A 108 5.70 -3.21 40.16
CA ALA A 108 6.27 -2.79 41.44
C ALA A 108 6.30 -1.26 41.64
N THR A 109 6.32 -0.52 40.53
CA THR A 109 6.36 0.94 40.50
C THR A 109 5.29 1.47 39.56
N VAL A 110 4.94 2.76 39.71
CA VAL A 110 4.03 3.43 38.79
C VAL A 110 4.62 3.33 37.36
N PRO A 111 3.91 2.74 36.40
CA PRO A 111 4.43 2.51 35.06
C PRO A 111 4.30 3.79 34.22
N HIS A 112 5.33 4.13 33.44
CA HIS A 112 5.37 5.36 32.63
C HIS A 112 5.22 5.10 31.14
N ARG A 113 5.72 3.96 30.65
CA ARG A 113 5.63 3.53 29.26
C ARG A 113 5.22 2.08 29.20
N VAL A 114 4.25 1.78 28.36
CA VAL A 114 3.76 0.42 28.12
C VAL A 114 3.76 0.17 26.62
N ALA A 115 4.30 -0.95 26.19
CA ALA A 115 4.30 -1.42 24.82
C ALA A 115 3.80 -2.86 24.75
N ILE A 116 3.06 -3.20 23.71
CA ILE A 116 2.57 -4.55 23.43
C ILE A 116 3.28 -5.00 22.16
N MET A 117 4.03 -6.08 22.24
CA MET A 117 4.86 -6.61 21.16
C MET A 117 4.31 -7.96 20.73
N TYR A 118 3.98 -8.15 19.45
CA TYR A 118 3.70 -9.46 18.88
C TYR A 118 4.98 -10.29 18.78
N THR A 119 4.89 -11.60 19.03
CA THR A 119 6.02 -12.53 19.05
C THR A 119 5.76 -13.87 18.35
N GLY A 120 4.58 -14.08 17.74
CA GLY A 120 4.21 -15.36 17.11
C GLY A 120 5.02 -15.71 15.83
N GLY A 121 5.30 -14.73 14.96
CA GLY A 121 5.80 -14.97 13.60
C GLY A 121 7.32 -15.05 13.39
N GLY A 122 8.09 -15.53 14.36
CA GLY A 122 9.57 -15.64 14.24
C GLY A 122 10.34 -14.31 14.31
N GLY A 123 9.65 -13.19 14.50
CA GLY A 123 10.17 -11.85 14.76
C GLY A 123 9.23 -11.07 15.70
N SER A 124 9.67 -9.91 16.21
CA SER A 124 8.86 -9.10 17.12
C SER A 124 8.38 -7.79 16.48
N VAL A 125 7.08 -7.51 16.61
CA VAL A 125 6.43 -6.34 16.00
C VAL A 125 5.68 -5.56 17.08
N LEU A 126 5.83 -4.24 17.12
CA LEU A 126 5.04 -3.40 18.03
C LEU A 126 3.58 -3.37 17.58
N LEU A 127 2.67 -3.79 18.45
CA LEU A 127 1.23 -3.73 18.23
C LEU A 127 0.64 -2.38 18.68
N LYS A 128 0.96 -1.96 19.91
CA LYS A 128 0.50 -0.70 20.52
C LYS A 128 1.47 -0.19 21.58
N SER A 129 1.52 1.13 21.78
CA SER A 129 2.24 1.74 22.91
C SER A 129 1.48 2.89 23.57
N ALA A 130 1.82 3.21 24.81
CA ALA A 130 1.30 4.38 25.53
C ALA A 130 2.35 4.95 26.51
N SER A 131 2.38 6.28 26.61
CA SER A 131 3.07 7.02 27.68
C SER A 131 2.04 7.52 28.71
N LEU A 132 2.23 7.15 29.97
CA LEU A 132 1.29 7.31 31.07
C LEU A 132 1.82 8.37 32.05
N THR A 133 1.55 9.65 31.76
CA THR A 133 2.02 10.80 32.56
C THR A 133 0.91 11.40 33.45
N GLY A 134 0.01 10.57 33.99
CA GLY A 134 -0.81 10.97 35.15
C GLY A 134 -2.33 10.90 35.02
N GLU A 135 -2.91 10.48 33.89
CA GLU A 135 -4.35 10.16 33.79
C GLU A 135 -4.60 9.09 32.71
N ILE A 136 -5.71 8.35 32.81
CA ILE A 136 -6.16 7.42 31.76
C ILE A 136 -6.41 8.20 30.49
N ARG A 137 -5.62 7.93 29.43
CA ARG A 137 -5.73 8.57 28.13
C ARG A 137 -6.14 7.54 27.08
N THR A 138 -6.91 7.97 26.09
CA THR A 138 -7.01 7.24 24.83
C THR A 138 -5.58 7.16 24.26
N GLY A 139 -5.09 5.96 23.95
CA GLY A 139 -3.81 5.81 23.25
C GLY A 139 -3.87 6.66 21.98
N GLY A 140 -2.95 7.62 21.85
CA GLY A 140 -2.82 8.41 20.63
C GLY A 140 -2.51 7.49 19.43
N PRO A 141 -2.64 8.00 18.19
CA PRO A 141 -2.08 7.30 17.04
C PRO A 141 -0.60 6.97 17.31
N ASP A 142 -0.18 5.72 17.05
CA ASP A 142 1.22 5.33 17.25
C ASP A 142 2.13 6.15 16.35
N THR A 143 3.19 6.71 16.93
CA THR A 143 4.45 6.95 16.23
C THR A 143 5.26 5.65 16.24
N PRO A 144 5.93 5.27 15.13
CA PRO A 144 6.75 4.07 15.08
C PRO A 144 7.78 4.04 16.22
N ALA A 145 8.02 2.86 16.79
CA ALA A 145 9.12 2.65 17.71
C ALA A 145 10.43 3.15 17.06
N GLY A 146 11.07 4.13 17.70
CA GLY A 146 12.43 4.51 17.35
C GLY A 146 13.35 3.28 17.42
N PRO A 147 14.35 3.17 16.53
CA PRO A 147 15.18 1.98 16.44
C PRO A 147 15.98 1.77 17.73
N GLY A 148 15.65 0.71 18.46
CA GLY A 148 16.60 0.05 19.35
C GLY A 148 17.76 -0.52 18.53
N VAL A 149 18.98 -0.22 18.96
CA VAL A 149 20.27 -0.70 18.44
C VAL A 149 20.17 -2.19 18.06
N THR A 150 20.47 -2.69 16.86
CA THR A 150 21.42 -2.28 15.82
C THR A 150 21.04 -3.03 14.54
N PRO A 151 20.86 -2.37 13.38
CA PRO A 151 21.07 -3.00 12.07
C PRO A 151 22.46 -2.61 11.55
N PRO A 152 23.24 -3.55 10.97
CA PRO A 152 24.53 -3.20 10.43
C PRO A 152 24.33 -2.48 9.10
N THR A 153 24.54 -1.16 9.05
CA THR A 153 25.26 -0.39 8.00
C THR A 153 24.94 1.11 8.07
N GLY A 154 25.97 1.94 8.28
CA GLY A 154 25.95 3.40 8.00
C GLY A 154 25.30 4.31 9.05
N ASN A 155 26.03 4.68 10.10
CA ASN A 155 25.54 5.51 11.20
C ASN A 155 25.42 7.01 10.84
N ILE A 156 24.19 7.53 10.85
CA ILE A 156 23.87 8.88 11.34
C ILE A 156 22.99 8.67 12.57
N THR A 157 23.45 9.11 13.75
CA THR A 157 22.63 9.12 14.97
C THR A 157 21.96 10.49 15.05
N LEU A 158 20.64 10.53 14.84
CA LEU A 158 19.83 11.74 15.05
C LEU A 158 19.43 11.80 16.52
N SER A 159 19.72 12.93 17.17
CA SER A 159 19.31 13.24 18.55
C SER A 159 18.54 14.55 18.53
N PHE A 160 17.41 14.60 19.22
CA PHE A 160 16.55 15.77 19.35
C PHE A 160 16.54 16.20 20.81
N ASP A 161 16.65 17.50 21.07
CA ASP A 161 16.71 18.09 22.41
C ASP A 161 15.32 18.13 23.06
N ASP A 162 14.25 18.26 22.26
CA ASP A 162 12.85 18.22 22.71
C ASP A 162 11.86 17.72 21.63
N GLN A 163 10.58 17.66 22.00
CA GLN A 163 9.51 17.18 21.13
C GLN A 163 9.20 18.13 19.98
N ASP A 164 9.38 19.44 20.17
CA ASP A 164 9.09 20.44 19.13
C ASP A 164 10.12 20.32 18.01
N GLU A 165 11.39 20.03 18.35
CA GLU A 165 12.45 19.75 17.37
C GLU A 165 12.18 18.44 16.60
N LEU A 166 11.73 17.39 17.29
CA LEU A 166 11.32 16.14 16.64
C LEU A 166 10.14 16.37 15.69
N ASP A 167 9.11 17.09 16.12
CA ASP A 167 7.93 17.37 15.31
C ASP A 167 8.29 18.19 14.07
N ALA A 168 9.13 19.22 14.22
CA ALA A 168 9.66 19.99 13.09
C ALA A 168 10.45 19.11 12.12
N TRP A 169 11.33 18.25 12.64
CA TRP A 169 12.09 17.32 11.81
C TRP A 169 11.19 16.32 11.07
N VAL A 170 10.16 15.77 11.73
CA VAL A 170 9.18 14.87 11.08
C VAL A 170 8.43 15.58 9.96
N VAL A 171 8.02 16.84 10.18
CA VAL A 171 7.39 17.66 9.16
C VAL A 171 8.33 17.88 7.99
N ASP A 172 9.59 18.26 8.24
CA ASP A 172 10.60 18.46 7.20
C ASP A 172 10.85 17.17 6.41
N GLN A 173 10.98 16.03 7.07
CA GLN A 173 11.13 14.74 6.40
C GLN A 173 9.90 14.37 5.56
N PHE A 174 8.70 14.66 6.06
CA PHE A 174 7.47 14.42 5.30
C PHE A 174 7.39 15.32 4.07
N VAL A 175 7.73 16.61 4.21
CA VAL A 175 7.78 17.55 3.09
C VAL A 175 8.84 17.12 2.07
N GLU A 176 10.06 16.82 2.50
CA GLU A 176 11.14 16.34 1.62
C GLU A 176 10.73 15.08 0.87
N GLN A 177 10.06 14.13 1.54
CA GLN A 177 9.56 12.91 0.90
C GLN A 177 8.46 13.19 -0.13
N LEU A 178 7.53 14.10 0.16
CA LEU A 178 6.47 14.46 -0.79
C LEU A 178 7.02 15.23 -1.99
N GLU A 179 7.91 16.20 -1.75
CA GLU A 179 8.58 16.94 -2.81
C GLU A 179 9.38 16.00 -3.71
N SER A 180 10.10 15.04 -3.12
CA SER A 180 10.91 14.05 -3.84
C SER A 180 10.11 12.94 -4.52
N ASN A 181 8.79 12.91 -4.34
CA ASN A 181 7.88 11.93 -4.95
C ASN A 181 6.62 12.64 -5.50
N SER A 182 6.84 13.69 -6.30
CA SER A 182 5.76 14.47 -6.89
C SER A 182 6.01 14.69 -8.38
N ILE A 183 4.93 14.65 -9.15
CA ILE A 183 4.89 15.00 -10.56
C ILE A 183 3.81 16.05 -10.72
N TYR A 184 4.22 17.25 -11.12
CA TYR A 184 3.33 18.35 -11.44
C TYR A 184 3.39 18.62 -12.93
N LEU A 185 2.24 18.59 -13.59
CA LEU A 185 2.12 18.91 -15.00
C LEU A 185 1.08 20.01 -15.20
N TYR A 186 1.52 21.09 -15.82
CA TYR A 186 0.70 22.22 -16.21
C TYR A 186 0.93 22.56 -17.69
N GLN A 187 -0.07 23.14 -18.31
CA GLN A 187 0.01 23.72 -19.65
C GLN A 187 -1.07 24.79 -19.75
N ASN A 188 -0.76 25.85 -20.49
CA ASN A 188 -1.73 26.87 -20.79
C ASN A 188 -2.91 26.30 -21.59
N VAL A 189 -4.12 26.58 -21.13
CA VAL A 189 -5.36 26.32 -21.88
C VAL A 189 -5.78 27.62 -22.56
N LEU A 190 -5.52 27.74 -23.87
CA LEU A 190 -5.91 28.92 -24.66
C LEU A 190 -7.35 28.83 -25.18
N SER A 191 -7.91 27.62 -25.26
CA SER A 191 -9.30 27.37 -25.65
C SER A 191 -9.78 26.00 -25.15
N GLN A 192 -11.10 25.78 -25.06
CA GLN A 192 -11.69 24.46 -24.75
C GLN A 192 -11.35 23.36 -25.78
N SER A 193 -10.74 23.72 -26.92
CA SER A 193 -10.24 22.76 -27.92
C SER A 193 -8.78 22.34 -27.70
N ASP A 194 -8.05 23.05 -26.84
CA ASP A 194 -6.61 22.87 -26.59
C ASP A 194 -6.28 21.96 -25.38
N VAL A 195 -7.29 21.28 -24.86
CA VAL A 195 -7.19 20.41 -23.67
C VAL A 195 -6.32 19.17 -23.95
N TRP A 196 -5.53 18.73 -22.97
CA TRP A 196 -4.76 17.49 -23.14
C TRP A 196 -5.69 16.31 -23.32
N GLY A 197 -5.28 15.41 -24.22
CA GLY A 197 -5.80 14.07 -24.25
C GLY A 197 -5.01 13.19 -23.30
N ASN A 198 -5.63 12.14 -22.80
CA ASN A 198 -4.94 11.11 -22.05
C ASN A 198 -5.35 9.74 -22.57
N ASN A 199 -4.44 8.79 -22.48
CA ASN A 199 -4.71 7.39 -22.76
C ASN A 199 -3.91 6.54 -21.80
N GLY A 200 -4.33 5.30 -21.57
CA GLY A 200 -3.56 4.40 -20.73
C GLY A 200 -4.43 3.58 -19.78
N PHE A 201 -3.86 3.20 -18.65
CA PHE A 201 -4.53 2.33 -17.70
C PHE A 201 -3.96 2.43 -16.29
N PHE A 202 -4.80 2.03 -15.34
CA PHE A 202 -4.43 1.67 -13.97
C PHE A 202 -4.90 0.26 -13.68
N ASN A 203 -3.99 -0.59 -13.23
CA ASN A 203 -4.21 -1.97 -12.84
C ASN A 203 -3.81 -2.15 -11.38
N PHE A 204 -4.62 -2.88 -10.63
CA PHE A 204 -4.28 -3.28 -9.27
C PHE A 204 -5.11 -4.49 -8.84
N THR A 205 -4.59 -5.21 -7.84
CA THR A 205 -5.25 -6.36 -7.23
C THR A 205 -5.85 -5.95 -5.88
N ILE A 206 -7.07 -6.38 -5.60
CA ILE A 206 -7.76 -6.08 -4.34
C ILE A 206 -7.15 -6.92 -3.22
N SER A 207 -6.68 -6.26 -2.16
CA SER A 207 -6.01 -6.92 -1.03
C SER A 207 -6.84 -6.92 0.26
N LYS A 208 -7.91 -6.11 0.34
CA LYS A 208 -8.84 -6.12 1.50
C LYS A 208 -10.29 -6.26 1.06
N ALA A 209 -11.04 -7.04 1.85
CA ALA A 209 -12.46 -7.27 1.69
C ALA A 209 -13.29 -5.97 1.78
N ASN A 210 -14.55 -6.05 1.39
CA ASN A 210 -15.52 -4.95 1.39
C ASN A 210 -15.18 -3.79 0.43
N SER A 211 -14.16 -3.93 -0.41
CA SER A 211 -13.85 -2.96 -1.46
C SER A 211 -14.97 -2.92 -2.50
N TYR A 212 -15.36 -1.74 -2.96
CA TYR A 212 -16.42 -1.55 -3.94
C TYR A 212 -16.22 -0.30 -4.78
N LEU A 213 -16.82 -0.29 -5.96
CA LEU A 213 -16.97 0.89 -6.81
C LEU A 213 -18.46 1.16 -7.07
N GLU A 214 -18.79 2.42 -7.27
CA GLU A 214 -20.12 2.90 -7.65
C GLU A 214 -20.06 3.33 -9.10
N LEU A 215 -20.78 2.60 -9.95
CA LEU A 215 -20.64 2.67 -11.41
C LEU A 215 -21.93 3.11 -12.07
N THR A 216 -21.82 3.94 -13.11
CA THR A 216 -22.96 4.32 -13.96
C THR A 216 -22.66 4.11 -15.44
N VAL A 217 -23.72 4.09 -16.25
CA VAL A 217 -23.62 3.72 -17.67
C VAL A 217 -23.61 4.94 -18.56
N ASN A 218 -24.55 5.88 -18.37
CA ASN A 218 -24.73 6.98 -19.33
C ASN A 218 -24.20 8.32 -18.83
N ASN A 219 -24.26 8.61 -17.52
CA ASN A 219 -23.75 9.85 -16.95
C ASN A 219 -23.55 9.76 -15.42
N ILE A 220 -22.87 10.76 -14.86
CA ILE A 220 -22.53 10.83 -13.42
C ILE A 220 -23.71 11.12 -12.48
N GLY A 221 -24.87 11.54 -13.02
CA GLY A 221 -26.07 11.85 -12.23
C GLY A 221 -27.06 10.68 -12.08
N GLU A 222 -26.75 9.51 -12.67
CA GLU A 222 -27.57 8.32 -12.54
C GLU A 222 -27.39 7.68 -11.16
N THR A 223 -28.43 6.99 -10.67
CA THR A 223 -28.28 6.12 -9.50
C THR A 223 -27.24 5.04 -9.80
N PRO A 224 -26.14 4.95 -9.04
CA PRO A 224 -25.07 4.03 -9.35
C PRO A 224 -25.40 2.60 -8.96
N ASP A 225 -24.89 1.67 -9.76
CA ASP A 225 -24.79 0.27 -9.39
C ASP A 225 -23.54 0.09 -8.50
N ARG A 226 -23.74 -0.42 -7.28
CA ARG A 226 -22.65 -0.71 -6.36
C ARG A 226 -22.07 -2.08 -6.65
N ILE A 227 -20.82 -2.13 -7.09
CA ILE A 227 -20.13 -3.37 -7.44
C ILE A 227 -19.05 -3.69 -6.41
N SER A 228 -19.22 -4.80 -5.71
CA SER A 228 -18.26 -5.28 -4.72
C SER A 228 -17.14 -6.11 -5.35
N PHE A 229 -15.97 -6.06 -4.71
CA PHE A 229 -14.80 -6.84 -5.04
C PHE A 229 -14.40 -7.74 -3.87
N SER A 230 -13.97 -8.93 -4.22
CA SER A 230 -13.36 -9.91 -3.33
C SER A 230 -11.85 -9.73 -3.31
N ILE A 231 -11.21 -10.21 -2.25
CA ILE A 231 -9.75 -10.29 -2.19
C ILE A 231 -9.25 -11.14 -3.37
N GLY A 232 -8.22 -10.66 -4.07
CA GLY A 232 -7.66 -11.28 -5.27
C GLY A 232 -8.35 -10.88 -6.58
N ASP A 233 -9.47 -10.14 -6.54
CA ASP A 233 -10.02 -9.58 -7.78
C ASP A 233 -9.05 -8.54 -8.36
N THR A 234 -8.82 -8.63 -9.67
CA THR A 234 -8.05 -7.62 -10.41
C THR A 234 -9.00 -6.56 -10.96
N VAL A 235 -8.59 -5.30 -10.85
CA VAL A 235 -9.31 -4.14 -11.37
C VAL A 235 -8.43 -3.45 -12.40
N SER A 236 -8.98 -3.24 -13.60
CA SER A 236 -8.35 -2.39 -14.61
C SER A 236 -9.27 -1.25 -14.99
N ILE A 237 -8.75 -0.03 -14.91
CA ILE A 237 -9.40 1.20 -15.38
C ILE A 237 -8.61 1.66 -16.59
N LYS A 238 -9.21 1.59 -17.78
CA LYS A 238 -8.59 2.07 -19.03
C LYS A 238 -9.08 3.48 -19.33
N LEU A 239 -8.13 4.37 -19.57
CA LEU A 239 -8.34 5.75 -19.94
C LEU A 239 -8.39 5.89 -21.46
N ALA A 240 -9.30 6.71 -21.95
CA ALA A 240 -9.40 7.09 -23.36
C ALA A 240 -10.01 8.50 -23.46
N ASN A 241 -9.15 9.51 -23.32
CA ASN A 241 -9.53 10.91 -23.11
C ASN A 241 -10.49 11.06 -21.93
N SER A 242 -10.10 10.48 -20.80
CA SER A 242 -10.90 10.36 -19.59
C SER A 242 -10.68 11.53 -18.64
N GLU A 243 -11.61 11.75 -17.72
CA GLU A 243 -11.33 12.47 -16.47
C GLU A 243 -11.14 11.42 -15.38
N MET A 244 -10.17 11.61 -14.48
CA MET A 244 -9.97 10.70 -13.35
C MET A 244 -9.47 11.46 -12.13
N ARG A 245 -10.12 11.24 -11.00
CA ARG A 245 -9.61 11.61 -9.68
C ARG A 245 -9.46 10.37 -8.83
N PHE A 246 -8.26 10.17 -8.31
CA PHE A 246 -7.98 9.05 -7.42
C PHE A 246 -7.23 9.56 -6.19
N PHE A 247 -7.83 9.36 -5.03
CA PHE A 247 -7.26 9.70 -3.75
C PHE A 247 -7.07 8.45 -2.90
N ALA A 248 -5.82 8.19 -2.51
CA ALA A 248 -5.46 7.08 -1.63
C ALA A 248 -4.45 7.50 -0.57
N ILE A 249 -4.62 6.96 0.64
CA ILE A 249 -3.68 7.02 1.75
C ILE A 249 -3.40 5.60 2.22
N GLY A 250 -2.14 5.22 2.39
CA GLY A 250 -1.77 3.82 2.51
C GLY A 250 -2.21 3.06 1.25
N ASN A 251 -2.35 1.74 1.36
CA ASN A 251 -2.87 0.94 0.26
C ASN A 251 -4.40 1.00 0.13
N GLY A 252 -5.04 2.05 0.66
CA GLY A 252 -6.50 2.24 0.62
C GLY A 252 -6.89 3.49 -0.17
N GLY A 253 -7.81 3.35 -1.12
CA GLY A 253 -8.42 4.44 -1.89
C GLY A 253 -9.76 4.88 -1.29
N TRP A 254 -9.91 6.17 -1.01
CA TRP A 254 -11.11 6.71 -0.36
C TRP A 254 -12.02 7.48 -1.31
N HIS A 255 -11.49 7.92 -2.46
CA HIS A 255 -12.25 8.56 -3.50
C HIS A 255 -11.70 8.15 -4.87
N THR A 256 -12.54 7.47 -5.66
CA THR A 256 -12.25 7.09 -7.03
C THR A 256 -13.38 7.63 -7.89
N PHE A 257 -13.07 8.59 -8.75
CA PHE A 257 -13.96 9.16 -9.73
C PHE A 257 -13.32 9.04 -11.09
N ALA A 258 -14.08 8.65 -12.11
CA ALA A 258 -13.61 8.68 -13.49
C ALA A 258 -14.76 8.77 -14.49
N THR A 259 -14.54 9.46 -15.60
CA THR A 259 -15.48 9.56 -16.73
C THR A 259 -14.82 9.10 -18.02
N ASP A 260 -15.63 8.64 -18.98
CA ASP A 260 -15.16 8.17 -20.28
C ASP A 260 -14.12 7.05 -20.15
N VAL A 261 -14.30 6.13 -19.19
CA VAL A 261 -13.37 5.02 -18.92
C VAL A 261 -13.94 3.68 -19.35
N SER A 262 -13.07 2.70 -19.55
CA SER A 262 -13.48 1.29 -19.62
C SER A 262 -13.00 0.53 -18.39
N ILE A 263 -13.93 -0.11 -17.69
CA ILE A 263 -13.68 -0.74 -16.39
C ILE A 263 -13.75 -2.26 -16.55
N TYR A 264 -12.76 -2.96 -16.00
CA TYR A 264 -12.66 -4.40 -16.05
C TYR A 264 -12.48 -4.96 -14.65
N LYS A 265 -13.12 -6.11 -14.42
CA LYS A 265 -12.93 -6.96 -13.25
C LYS A 265 -12.47 -8.32 -13.74
N ASN A 266 -11.31 -8.80 -13.29
CA ASN A 266 -10.75 -10.09 -13.71
C ASN A 266 -10.68 -10.23 -15.24
N ASN A 267 -10.18 -9.17 -15.90
CA ASN A 267 -10.11 -9.05 -17.37
C ASN A 267 -11.46 -9.07 -18.11
N VAL A 268 -12.59 -9.08 -17.41
CA VAL A 268 -13.93 -9.01 -18.01
C VAL A 268 -14.45 -7.58 -17.93
N ARG A 269 -14.87 -7.04 -19.09
CA ARG A 269 -15.43 -5.68 -19.16
C ARG A 269 -16.74 -5.64 -18.38
N MET A 270 -16.85 -4.68 -17.47
CA MET A 270 -17.99 -4.61 -16.56
C MET A 270 -19.22 -4.01 -17.25
N ALA A 271 -20.36 -4.64 -17.01
CA ALA A 271 -21.67 -4.21 -17.51
C ALA A 271 -22.74 -4.39 -16.44
N ASN A 272 -23.82 -3.63 -16.55
CA ASN A 272 -24.97 -3.77 -15.67
C ASN A 272 -25.81 -5.00 -16.01
N SER A 273 -26.85 -5.24 -15.20
CA SER A 273 -27.78 -6.36 -15.37
C SER A 273 -28.51 -6.40 -16.72
N LYS A 274 -28.50 -5.30 -17.48
CA LYS A 274 -29.10 -5.17 -18.82
C LYS A 274 -28.05 -5.31 -19.94
N GLY A 275 -26.81 -5.65 -19.61
CA GLY A 275 -25.71 -5.81 -20.57
C GLY A 275 -25.13 -4.49 -21.10
N LYS A 276 -25.49 -3.33 -20.50
CA LYS A 276 -24.85 -2.06 -20.86
C LYS A 276 -23.56 -1.87 -20.08
N VAL A 277 -22.49 -1.52 -20.77
CA VAL A 277 -21.16 -1.34 -20.17
C VAL A 277 -21.09 -0.08 -19.32
N TYR A 278 -20.42 -0.17 -18.17
CA TYR A 278 -20.16 1.02 -17.36
C TYR A 278 -19.08 1.88 -18.01
N SER A 279 -19.28 3.19 -17.97
CA SER A 279 -18.33 4.17 -18.52
C SER A 279 -17.91 5.23 -17.50
N TYR A 280 -18.45 5.15 -16.28
CA TYR A 280 -18.25 6.13 -15.23
C TYR A 280 -18.05 5.42 -13.89
N ILE A 281 -17.10 5.93 -13.13
CA ILE A 281 -16.94 5.66 -11.70
C ILE A 281 -17.34 6.96 -11.00
N VAL A 282 -18.43 6.94 -10.24
CA VAL A 282 -18.93 8.14 -9.54
C VAL A 282 -18.51 8.19 -8.08
N GLY A 283 -17.98 7.07 -7.59
CA GLY A 283 -17.53 6.91 -6.22
C GLY A 283 -17.04 5.49 -5.98
N GLY A 284 -16.67 5.23 -4.74
CA GLY A 284 -16.19 3.91 -4.32
C GLY A 284 -15.27 4.00 -3.13
N ARG A 285 -14.99 2.83 -2.56
CA ARG A 285 -14.03 2.68 -1.47
C ARG A 285 -13.23 1.42 -1.69
N LEU A 286 -11.92 1.60 -1.83
CA LEU A 286 -10.95 0.51 -1.93
C LEU A 286 -10.24 0.42 -0.59
N TYR A 287 -10.52 -0.59 0.21
CA TYR A 287 -9.90 -0.69 1.55
C TYR A 287 -8.44 -1.13 1.49
N GLY A 288 -8.06 -1.78 0.38
CA GLY A 288 -6.75 -2.38 0.18
C GLY A 288 -6.54 -2.73 -1.29
N PHE A 289 -5.42 -2.28 -1.86
CA PHE A 289 -4.92 -2.76 -3.15
C PHE A 289 -3.40 -3.00 -3.12
N ASN A 290 -2.93 -3.89 -3.99
CA ASN A 290 -1.51 -4.19 -4.22
C ASN A 290 -1.26 -4.40 -5.72
N GLU A 291 0.00 -4.71 -6.09
CA GLU A 291 0.38 -4.98 -7.49
C GLU A 291 -0.03 -3.85 -8.44
N PHE A 292 0.19 -2.60 -8.00
CA PHE A 292 -0.19 -1.43 -8.77
C PHE A 292 0.72 -1.29 -9.99
N ASP A 293 0.10 -1.32 -11.17
CA ASP A 293 0.75 -1.16 -12.46
C ASP A 293 -0.05 -0.13 -13.27
N SER A 294 0.64 0.79 -13.93
CA SER A 294 -0.04 1.85 -14.66
C SER A 294 0.81 2.36 -15.82
N SER A 295 0.13 2.94 -16.80
CA SER A 295 0.77 3.70 -17.86
C SER A 295 -0.19 4.81 -18.23
N VAL A 296 0.28 6.04 -18.24
CA VAL A 296 -0.51 7.21 -18.60
C VAL A 296 0.25 7.99 -19.66
N ASP A 297 -0.32 8.02 -20.85
CA ASP A 297 0.11 8.89 -21.93
C ASP A 297 -0.66 10.20 -21.82
N ILE A 298 0.06 11.29 -21.63
CA ILE A 298 -0.50 12.63 -21.66
C ILE A 298 -0.12 13.24 -23.01
N THR A 299 -1.14 13.41 -23.85
CA THR A 299 -0.99 13.99 -25.18
C THR A 299 -1.39 15.46 -25.13
N THR A 300 -0.45 16.34 -25.43
CA THR A 300 -0.77 17.75 -25.58
C THR A 300 -1.52 17.96 -26.89
N LYS A 301 -2.63 18.72 -26.90
CA LYS A 301 -3.28 19.10 -28.16
C LYS A 301 -2.57 20.23 -28.91
N SER A 302 -1.54 20.82 -28.32
CA SER A 302 -0.62 21.73 -28.99
C SER A 302 0.07 21.06 -30.18
N GLY A 303 -0.21 21.57 -31.38
CA GLY A 303 0.51 21.21 -32.59
C GLY A 303 1.63 22.23 -32.90
N PRO A 304 2.45 21.97 -33.94
CA PRO A 304 3.51 22.89 -34.37
C PRO A 304 3.02 24.31 -34.70
N SER A 305 1.74 24.44 -35.07
CA SER A 305 1.08 25.71 -35.41
C SER A 305 0.44 26.43 -34.21
N ASN A 306 0.34 25.79 -33.04
CA ASN A 306 -0.16 26.38 -31.80
C ASN A 306 0.57 25.77 -30.59
N PRO A 307 1.87 26.10 -30.41
CA PRO A 307 2.64 25.58 -29.30
C PRO A 307 2.14 26.18 -28.00
N LEU A 308 1.81 25.31 -27.03
CA LEU A 308 1.34 25.74 -25.72
C LEU A 308 2.50 25.68 -24.73
N HIS A 309 2.53 26.63 -23.81
CA HIS A 309 3.50 26.62 -22.73
C HIS A 309 3.16 25.49 -21.76
N THR A 310 4.10 24.59 -21.51
CA THR A 310 3.99 23.44 -20.61
C THR A 310 5.03 23.57 -19.51
N GLU A 311 4.61 23.25 -18.31
CA GLU A 311 5.45 23.08 -17.15
C GLU A 311 5.36 21.63 -16.68
N LEU A 312 6.50 20.95 -16.59
CA LEU A 312 6.61 19.61 -16.00
C LEU A 312 7.69 19.67 -14.93
N TYR A 313 7.29 19.42 -13.69
CA TYR A 313 8.19 19.27 -12.56
C TYR A 313 8.11 17.85 -12.04
N ILE A 314 9.27 17.27 -11.75
CA ILE A 314 9.38 15.93 -11.20
C ILE A 314 10.36 15.98 -10.05
N ASN A 315 9.92 15.52 -8.90
CA ASN A 315 10.70 15.58 -7.67
C ASN A 315 11.21 17.01 -7.43
N ASN A 316 10.29 17.98 -7.58
CA ASN A 316 10.54 19.43 -7.54
C ASN A 316 11.59 19.96 -8.55
N THR A 317 12.00 19.15 -9.52
CA THR A 317 12.97 19.53 -10.56
C THR A 317 12.24 19.87 -11.87
N PRO A 318 12.42 21.08 -12.43
CA PRO A 318 11.81 21.44 -13.70
C PRO A 318 12.45 20.65 -14.85
N LEU A 319 11.65 19.85 -15.55
CA LEU A 319 12.05 19.13 -16.76
C LEU A 319 11.58 19.83 -18.04
N ILE A 320 10.38 20.43 -18.00
CA ILE A 320 9.85 21.26 -19.09
C ILE A 320 9.39 22.57 -18.45
N ASN A 321 9.80 23.69 -19.03
CA ASN A 321 9.31 25.02 -18.69
C ASN A 321 9.43 25.91 -19.94
N SER A 322 8.67 25.54 -20.96
CA SER A 322 8.75 26.14 -22.29
C SER A 322 7.52 25.77 -23.12
N THR A 323 7.48 26.22 -24.36
CA THR A 323 6.55 25.63 -25.32
C THR A 323 6.85 24.14 -25.52
N TRP A 324 5.81 23.31 -25.57
CA TRP A 324 5.93 21.86 -25.78
C TRP A 324 4.84 21.36 -26.73
N THR A 325 5.18 20.37 -27.56
CA THR A 325 4.26 19.82 -28.60
C THR A 325 4.34 18.30 -28.73
N LYS A 326 5.19 17.64 -27.93
CA LYS A 326 5.36 16.18 -27.95
C LYS A 326 4.50 15.54 -26.86
N PRO A 327 4.03 14.30 -27.05
CA PRO A 327 3.39 13.55 -25.97
C PRO A 327 4.38 13.30 -24.83
N ILE A 328 3.88 13.30 -23.60
CA ILE A 328 4.61 12.94 -22.38
C ILE A 328 4.01 11.64 -21.89
N THR A 329 4.83 10.60 -21.78
CA THR A 329 4.38 9.29 -21.28
C THR A 329 4.97 9.05 -19.90
N LEU A 330 4.10 8.79 -18.94
CA LEU A 330 4.43 8.39 -17.57
C LEU A 330 4.13 6.90 -17.42
N THR A 331 5.13 6.07 -17.16
CA THR A 331 4.92 4.63 -16.92
C THR A 331 5.14 4.29 -15.46
N ASN A 332 4.35 3.33 -14.97
CA ASN A 332 4.33 2.89 -13.60
C ASN A 332 4.20 4.07 -12.62
N VAL A 333 3.19 4.91 -12.85
CA VAL A 333 2.77 5.92 -11.89
C VAL A 333 2.26 5.18 -10.65
N GLN A 334 3.04 5.22 -9.56
CA GLN A 334 2.72 4.58 -8.29
C GLN A 334 2.53 5.64 -7.19
N PRO A 335 1.71 5.35 -6.17
CA PRO A 335 1.68 6.18 -4.97
C PRO A 335 3.06 6.36 -4.31
N ALA A 336 3.34 7.54 -3.75
CA ALA A 336 4.57 7.82 -3.01
C ALA A 336 4.56 7.10 -1.65
N LYS A 337 5.65 6.46 -1.20
CA LYS A 337 5.69 5.79 0.13
C LYS A 337 6.11 6.78 1.25
N PRO A 338 5.44 6.83 2.42
CA PRO A 338 4.22 6.11 2.79
C PRO A 338 3.01 6.60 1.99
N THR A 339 2.30 5.64 1.38
CA THR A 339 1.36 5.75 0.25
C THR A 339 0.47 7.00 0.29
N LEU A 340 0.84 8.09 -0.37
CA LEU A 340 -0.06 9.18 -0.75
C LEU A 340 -0.14 9.18 -2.28
N LEU A 341 -1.36 8.99 -2.81
CA LEU A 341 -1.65 9.20 -4.22
C LEU A 341 -2.77 10.22 -4.32
N ILE A 342 -2.43 11.39 -4.85
CA ILE A 342 -3.39 12.34 -5.40
C ILE A 342 -3.14 12.29 -6.89
N LEU A 343 -4.10 11.75 -7.62
CA LEU A 343 -4.12 11.78 -9.07
C LEU A 343 -5.31 12.64 -9.48
N ASP A 344 -5.05 13.78 -10.10
CA ASP A 344 -6.07 14.55 -10.80
C ASP A 344 -5.69 14.62 -12.28
N ILE A 345 -6.40 13.85 -13.09
CA ILE A 345 -6.37 13.95 -14.55
C ILE A 345 -7.68 14.62 -14.96
N SER A 346 -7.66 15.93 -15.10
CA SER A 346 -8.83 16.73 -15.43
C SER A 346 -8.71 17.38 -16.80
N LYS A 347 -9.86 17.49 -17.47
CA LYS A 347 -9.98 18.26 -18.70
C LYS A 347 -10.01 19.74 -18.32
N ASN A 348 -8.98 20.49 -18.72
CA ASN A 348 -8.79 21.94 -18.58
C ASN A 348 -8.07 22.42 -17.31
N ASP A 349 -7.55 21.52 -16.50
CA ASP A 349 -6.89 21.86 -15.23
C ASP A 349 -5.46 21.29 -15.19
N PRO A 350 -4.57 21.85 -14.34
CA PRO A 350 -3.27 21.26 -14.07
C PRO A 350 -3.44 19.81 -13.61
N ASN A 351 -2.65 18.91 -14.19
CA ASN A 351 -2.65 17.52 -13.74
C ASN A 351 -1.63 17.40 -12.61
N TYR A 352 -2.12 16.93 -11.46
CA TYR A 352 -1.30 16.77 -10.28
C TYR A 352 -1.22 15.31 -9.89
N ILE A 353 0.01 14.85 -9.68
CA ILE A 353 0.30 13.51 -9.23
C ILE A 353 1.25 13.60 -8.04
N VAL A 354 0.76 13.24 -6.84
CA VAL A 354 1.66 12.87 -5.74
C VAL A 354 1.96 11.39 -5.90
N GLY A 355 3.18 11.05 -6.26
CA GLY A 355 3.56 9.71 -6.67
C GLY A 355 4.90 9.69 -7.39
N ILE A 356 5.38 8.47 -7.62
CA ILE A 356 6.58 8.20 -8.44
C ILE A 356 6.14 7.69 -9.80
N ALA A 357 6.94 7.94 -10.84
CA ALA A 357 6.85 7.23 -12.10
C ALA A 357 8.23 6.64 -12.39
N ASP A 358 8.29 5.34 -12.72
CA ASP A 358 9.57 4.66 -12.95
C ASP A 358 10.26 5.17 -14.20
N THR A 359 9.50 5.44 -15.26
CA THR A 359 10.05 5.94 -16.51
C THR A 359 9.18 7.02 -17.12
N ILE A 360 9.86 7.96 -17.77
CA ILE A 360 9.26 9.15 -18.35
C ILE A 360 9.92 9.39 -19.69
N THR A 361 9.10 9.48 -20.73
CA THR A 361 9.58 9.65 -22.10
C THR A 361 8.87 10.82 -22.77
N GLY A 362 9.47 11.32 -23.85
CA GLY A 362 8.94 12.50 -24.54
C GLY A 362 9.24 13.81 -23.80
N ILE A 363 10.40 13.89 -23.13
CA ILE A 363 10.92 15.08 -22.42
C ILE A 363 12.24 15.62 -23.02
N THR A 364 12.70 15.04 -24.14
CA THR A 364 13.92 15.42 -24.88
C THR A 364 13.61 15.96 -26.26
#